data_AF-A0A951W1G4-F1
#
_entry.id   AF-A0A951W1G4-F1
#
_cell.length_a   1.000
_cell.length_b   1.000
_cell.length_c   1.000
_cell.angle_alpha   90.00
_cell.angle_beta   90.00
_cell.angle_gamma   90.00
#
_symmetry.space_group_name_H-M   'P 1'
#
loop_
_entity.id
_entity.type
_entity.pdbx_description
1 polymer ?
#
loop_
_entity_poly.entity_id
_entity_poly.type
_entity_poly.pdbx_seq_one_letter_code
_entity_poly.pdbx_strand_id
1 'polypeptide(L)'
;MASLIEADIAATEIWLLRRFENELNEARQRAAGVTHYIWRSADDSKVRSSHAERDDRVFPWDHSFPDGLPGEAHNCRCYAEPAVINGQIILTGRPVPSELADRISDARGRGLARAGEDALVGTFTGAYDVLRFSYLGYRRLFGIITNEEERERLTARQNILDALERLAALDREMAEQIAEESVAYFEAQHAELHLLDLEYRLGLTSEEALLRAYEDVAYLDASVLLGGTAFTAGAARLGINLTRLRPTAALNALRAGRTRLDGMIGPRRHGVDALIASRFAELEAQGHGPQRHEGAVTRQMLEVRVLYGIDPITGTTTDGIAGGTHNTVRTATRITNEADFVAAEALIRRSPDYRAARDEAISRIGQLPRTTFEVSLPIEDALGPNFQNAVEGVRRLGSIRNPTGIQAVDFRGGSVTAFFELLPTGETSLITLFPTGVR
;
A
#
# COMPACT_ATOMS: atom_id res chain seq x y z
N MET A 1 13.73 -22.92 -45.35
CA MET A 1 12.79 -21.78 -45.43
C MET A 1 11.91 -21.86 -44.21
N ALA A 2 11.97 -20.88 -43.30
CA ALA A 2 11.02 -20.80 -42.19
C ALA A 2 9.60 -20.71 -42.78
N SER A 3 8.62 -21.37 -42.17
CA SER A 3 7.24 -21.29 -42.64
C SER A 3 6.73 -19.84 -42.47
N LEU A 4 5.78 -19.40 -43.31
CA LEU A 4 5.14 -18.08 -43.18
C LEU A 4 4.62 -17.83 -41.75
N ILE A 5 4.18 -18.90 -41.08
CA ILE A 5 3.69 -18.87 -39.70
C ILE A 5 4.83 -18.60 -38.70
N GLU A 6 6.00 -19.21 -38.87
CA GLU A 6 7.16 -18.96 -38.00
C GLU A 6 7.70 -17.53 -38.17
N ALA A 7 7.66 -17.00 -39.41
CA ALA A 7 8.04 -15.62 -39.68
C ALA A 7 7.06 -14.60 -39.05
N ASP A 8 5.75 -14.88 -39.11
CA ASP A 8 4.72 -14.04 -38.49
C ASP A 8 4.77 -14.09 -36.96
N ILE A 9 5.04 -15.25 -36.36
CA ILE A 9 5.24 -15.39 -34.91
C ILE A 9 6.46 -14.58 -34.47
N ALA A 10 7.60 -14.75 -35.13
CA ALA A 10 8.82 -14.01 -34.78
C ALA A 10 8.65 -12.48 -34.92
N ALA A 11 7.94 -12.03 -35.96
CA ALA A 11 7.63 -10.61 -36.14
C ALA A 11 6.71 -10.08 -35.03
N THR A 12 5.71 -10.88 -34.62
CA THR A 12 4.78 -10.54 -33.55
C THR A 12 5.49 -10.49 -32.19
N GLU A 13 6.37 -11.45 -31.89
CA GLU A 13 7.18 -11.46 -30.66
C GLU A 13 8.09 -10.24 -30.57
N ILE A 14 8.78 -9.89 -31.67
CA ILE A 14 9.63 -8.69 -31.73
C ILE A 14 8.80 -7.42 -31.53
N TRP A 15 7.59 -7.35 -32.09
CA TRP A 15 6.68 -6.24 -31.89
C TRP A 15 6.21 -6.13 -30.43
N LEU A 16 5.80 -7.24 -29.81
CA LEU A 16 5.36 -7.27 -28.40
C LEU A 16 6.48 -6.86 -27.44
N LEU A 17 7.71 -7.34 -27.67
CA LEU A 17 8.88 -6.96 -26.86
C LEU A 17 9.16 -5.46 -26.94
N ARG A 18 9.14 -4.88 -28.15
CA ARG A 18 9.36 -3.44 -28.35
C ARG A 18 8.25 -2.59 -27.76
N ARG A 19 7.00 -3.05 -27.85
CA ARG A 19 5.87 -2.39 -27.21
C ARG A 19 6.07 -2.35 -25.69
N PHE A 20 6.43 -3.48 -25.08
CA PHE A 20 6.73 -3.56 -23.65
C PHE A 20 7.91 -2.65 -23.23
N GLU A 21 8.98 -2.59 -24.04
CA GLU A 21 10.11 -1.67 -23.80
C GLU A 21 9.67 -0.20 -23.80
N ASN A 22 8.76 0.18 -24.71
CA ASN A 22 8.23 1.53 -24.78
C ASN A 22 7.27 1.86 -23.62
N GLU A 23 6.43 0.91 -23.21
CA GLU A 23 5.58 1.04 -22.02
C GLU A 23 6.43 1.22 -20.73
N LEU A 24 7.52 0.46 -20.60
CA LEU A 24 8.48 0.63 -19.50
C LEU A 24 9.19 2.00 -19.54
N ASN A 25 9.53 2.47 -20.73
CA ASN A 25 10.19 3.76 -20.92
C ASN A 25 9.25 4.93 -20.57
N GLU A 26 7.99 4.87 -20.99
CA GLU A 26 6.95 5.81 -20.56
C GLU A 26 6.79 5.79 -19.04
N ALA A 27 6.61 4.61 -18.45
CA ALA A 27 6.41 4.48 -17.01
C ALA A 27 7.58 5.07 -16.21
N ARG A 28 8.83 4.83 -16.64
CA ARG A 28 10.03 5.42 -16.03
C ARG A 28 10.07 6.93 -16.14
N GLN A 29 9.74 7.47 -17.31
CA GLN A 29 9.72 8.91 -17.53
C GLN A 29 8.63 9.58 -16.68
N ARG A 30 7.41 9.05 -16.69
CA ARG A 30 6.31 9.54 -15.84
C ARG A 30 6.64 9.42 -14.34
N ALA A 31 7.27 8.32 -13.91
CA ALA A 31 7.72 8.14 -12.52
C ALA A 31 8.81 9.14 -12.12
N ALA A 32 9.69 9.53 -13.05
CA ALA A 32 10.65 10.60 -12.88
C ALA A 32 10.02 12.02 -12.97
N GLY A 33 8.70 12.11 -13.10
CA GLY A 33 7.93 13.35 -13.20
C GLY A 33 8.00 14.00 -14.59
N VAL A 34 8.60 13.37 -15.60
CA VAL A 34 8.66 13.86 -16.97
C VAL A 34 7.25 13.86 -17.55
N THR A 35 6.82 15.00 -18.07
CA THR A 35 5.43 15.19 -18.55
C THR A 35 5.29 15.34 -20.04
N HIS A 36 6.40 15.65 -20.68
CA HIS A 36 6.50 15.79 -22.10
C HIS A 36 7.63 14.91 -22.60
N TYR A 37 7.43 14.32 -23.75
CA TYR A 37 8.44 13.53 -24.43
C TYR A 37 8.67 14.10 -25.83
N ILE A 38 9.86 13.84 -26.36
CA ILE A 38 10.18 14.03 -27.78
C ILE A 38 9.91 12.70 -28.47
N TRP A 39 9.09 12.73 -29.51
CA TRP A 39 8.86 11.56 -30.35
C TRP A 39 10.12 11.30 -31.18
N ARG A 40 10.69 10.10 -31.11
CA ARG A 40 11.85 9.69 -31.93
C ARG A 40 11.47 8.56 -32.86
N SER A 41 11.73 8.75 -34.15
CA SER A 41 11.46 7.79 -35.21
C SER A 41 12.68 6.92 -35.51
N ALA A 42 12.52 5.93 -36.39
CA ALA A 42 13.63 5.09 -36.85
C ALA A 42 14.38 5.68 -38.07
N ASP A 43 13.93 6.85 -38.54
CA ASP A 43 14.52 7.66 -39.63
C ASP A 43 14.81 6.90 -40.92
N ASP A 44 13.95 5.93 -41.26
CA ASP A 44 14.04 5.16 -42.48
C ASP A 44 12.76 5.19 -43.31
N SER A 45 12.84 4.65 -44.52
CA SER A 45 11.74 4.64 -45.50
C SER A 45 10.53 3.80 -45.09
N LYS A 46 10.60 3.05 -43.97
CA LYS A 46 9.48 2.26 -43.43
C LYS A 46 8.72 3.00 -42.33
N VAL A 47 9.19 4.18 -41.90
CA VAL A 47 8.47 5.05 -40.97
C VAL A 47 7.21 5.59 -41.65
N ARG A 48 6.07 5.53 -40.96
CA ARG A 48 4.80 6.08 -41.45
C ARG A 48 4.91 7.60 -41.56
N SER A 49 4.27 8.21 -42.56
CA SER A 49 4.29 9.67 -42.74
C SER A 49 3.82 10.41 -41.47
N SER A 50 2.77 9.93 -40.80
CA SER A 50 2.29 10.51 -39.54
C SER A 50 3.30 10.45 -38.40
N HIS A 51 4.19 9.45 -38.38
CA HIS A 51 5.23 9.31 -37.35
C HIS A 51 6.44 10.16 -37.67
N ALA A 52 6.81 10.27 -38.96
CA ALA A 52 7.84 11.19 -39.42
C ALA A 52 7.47 12.65 -39.16
N GLU A 53 6.20 13.03 -39.27
CA GLU A 53 5.70 14.38 -38.95
C GLU A 53 5.71 14.72 -37.44
N ARG A 54 5.78 13.69 -36.59
CA ARG A 54 5.86 13.82 -35.12
C ARG A 54 7.30 13.82 -34.63
N ASP A 55 8.22 13.28 -35.43
CA ASP A 55 9.62 13.17 -35.07
C ASP A 55 10.22 14.51 -34.65
N ASP A 56 11.09 14.49 -33.65
CA ASP A 56 11.72 15.66 -33.01
C ASP A 56 10.75 16.66 -32.34
N ARG A 57 9.45 16.36 -32.28
CA ARG A 57 8.46 17.25 -31.66
C ARG A 57 8.12 16.80 -30.25
N VAL A 58 7.82 17.80 -29.43
CA VAL A 58 7.47 17.63 -28.02
C VAL A 58 5.96 17.43 -27.89
N PHE A 59 5.55 16.37 -27.19
CA PHE A 59 4.15 16.07 -26.89
C PHE A 59 3.97 15.82 -25.39
N PRO A 60 2.85 16.26 -24.80
CA PRO A 60 2.50 15.86 -23.45
C PRO A 60 2.11 14.39 -23.43
N TRP A 61 2.46 13.70 -22.37
CA TRP A 61 2.08 12.31 -22.13
C TRP A 61 0.56 12.08 -22.08
N ASP A 62 -0.22 13.11 -21.76
CA ASP A 62 -1.69 13.04 -21.73
C ASP A 62 -2.33 13.29 -23.11
N HIS A 63 -1.53 13.48 -24.17
CA HIS A 63 -2.02 13.64 -25.53
C HIS A 63 -2.20 12.30 -26.23
N SER A 64 -3.42 12.00 -26.67
CA SER A 64 -3.74 10.79 -27.42
C SER A 64 -3.66 11.02 -28.94
N PHE A 65 -2.96 10.12 -29.66
CA PHE A 65 -3.01 10.06 -31.12
C PHE A 65 -3.93 8.91 -31.59
N PRO A 66 -4.57 9.01 -32.77
CA PRO A 66 -5.42 7.94 -33.31
C PRO A 66 -4.72 6.57 -33.48
N ASP A 67 -3.40 6.58 -33.64
CA ASP A 67 -2.53 5.41 -33.81
C ASP A 67 -1.62 5.14 -32.61
N GLY A 68 -1.94 5.73 -31.45
CA GLY A 68 -1.25 5.50 -30.19
C GLY A 68 0.03 6.32 -29.99
N LEU A 69 0.63 6.10 -28.83
CA LEU A 69 1.93 6.65 -28.40
C LEU A 69 3.10 5.98 -29.17
N PRO A 70 4.34 6.52 -29.09
CA PRO A 70 5.49 5.95 -29.78
C PRO A 70 5.66 4.46 -29.44
N GLY A 71 5.61 3.60 -30.46
CA GLY A 71 5.80 2.16 -30.29
C GLY A 71 4.53 1.32 -30.14
N GLU A 72 3.35 1.93 -29.97
CA GLU A 72 2.10 1.18 -29.77
C GLU A 72 1.52 0.59 -31.06
N ALA A 73 1.60 1.33 -32.17
CA ALA A 73 1.09 0.85 -33.45
C ALA A 73 1.82 -0.43 -33.90
N HIS A 74 1.11 -1.30 -34.64
CA HIS A 74 1.68 -2.54 -35.18
C HIS A 74 2.98 -2.31 -35.95
N ASN A 75 4.04 -3.04 -35.62
CA ASN A 75 5.40 -2.87 -36.18
C ASN A 75 5.97 -1.44 -36.08
N CYS A 76 5.52 -0.61 -35.12
CA CYS A 76 6.13 0.68 -34.85
C CYS A 76 7.51 0.50 -34.19
N ARG A 77 8.48 1.34 -34.58
CA ARG A 77 9.84 1.36 -34.03
C ARG A 77 10.20 2.71 -33.41
N CYS A 78 9.20 3.58 -33.26
CA CYS A 78 9.38 4.86 -32.59
C CYS A 78 9.50 4.65 -31.08
N TYR A 79 10.12 5.59 -30.39
CA TYR A 79 10.24 5.61 -28.94
C TYR A 79 10.11 7.05 -28.42
N ALA A 80 9.83 7.17 -27.13
CA ALA A 80 9.74 8.46 -26.44
C ALA A 80 11.08 8.80 -25.76
N GLU A 81 11.67 9.95 -26.06
CA GLU A 81 12.79 10.49 -25.27
C GLU A 81 12.28 11.56 -24.29
N PRO A 82 12.79 11.67 -23.05
CA PRO A 82 12.33 12.72 -22.14
C PRO A 82 12.60 14.11 -22.73
N ALA A 83 11.60 15.00 -22.69
CA ALA A 83 11.77 16.36 -23.18
C ALA A 83 12.64 17.19 -22.22
N VAL A 84 13.85 17.55 -22.68
CA VAL A 84 14.78 18.46 -22.01
C VAL A 84 14.86 19.75 -22.80
N ILE A 85 14.33 20.86 -22.25
CA ILE A 85 14.39 22.19 -22.87
C ILE A 85 15.37 23.05 -22.07
N ASN A 86 16.39 23.60 -22.73
CA ASN A 86 17.43 24.43 -22.11
C ASN A 86 18.15 23.78 -20.90
N GLY A 87 18.34 22.45 -20.94
CA GLY A 87 18.97 21.70 -19.85
C GLY A 87 18.05 21.43 -18.66
N GLN A 88 16.75 21.74 -18.75
CA GLN A 88 15.75 21.44 -17.73
C GLN A 88 14.75 20.39 -18.25
N ILE A 89 14.50 19.36 -17.44
CA ILE A 89 13.43 18.38 -17.65
C ILE A 89 12.09 19.05 -17.32
N ILE A 90 11.07 18.90 -18.16
CA ILE A 90 9.74 19.45 -17.90
C ILE A 90 8.97 18.55 -16.92
N LEU A 91 8.96 18.93 -15.65
CA LEU A 91 8.20 18.32 -14.55
C LEU A 91 6.86 19.08 -14.34
N THR A 92 5.71 18.41 -14.14
CA THR A 92 4.44 19.12 -13.88
C THR A 92 4.18 19.29 -12.40
N GLY A 93 3.58 20.45 -12.10
CA GLY A 93 2.66 20.59 -10.98
C GLY A 93 1.33 19.89 -11.23
N ARG A 94 1.27 18.57 -11.02
CA ARG A 94 0.20 18.02 -10.17
C ARG A 94 0.75 18.04 -8.74
N PRO A 95 0.05 18.59 -7.74
CA PRO A 95 0.48 18.41 -6.36
C PRO A 95 0.50 16.91 -6.09
N VAL A 96 1.68 16.35 -5.81
CA VAL A 96 1.77 15.03 -5.18
C VAL A 96 1.12 15.20 -3.81
N PRO A 97 0.06 14.44 -3.46
CA PRO A 97 -0.51 14.51 -2.13
C PRO A 97 0.59 14.32 -1.10
N SER A 98 0.66 15.21 -0.11
CA SER A 98 1.70 15.15 0.93
C SER A 98 1.58 13.89 1.78
N GLU A 99 0.36 13.36 1.91
CA GLU A 99 0.03 12.20 2.73
C GLU A 99 0.25 10.90 1.93
N LEU A 100 0.77 9.87 2.61
CA LEU A 100 0.98 8.55 2.00
C LEU A 100 -0.36 7.87 1.67
N ALA A 101 -1.35 8.00 2.55
CA ALA A 101 -2.67 7.43 2.36
C ALA A 101 -3.31 7.87 1.02
N ASP A 102 -3.18 9.15 0.67
CA ASP A 102 -3.69 9.70 -0.59
C ASP A 102 -2.94 9.14 -1.81
N ARG A 103 -1.61 9.00 -1.71
CA ARG A 103 -0.79 8.41 -2.78
C ARG A 103 -1.13 6.92 -2.99
N ILE A 104 -1.38 6.18 -1.92
CA ILE A 104 -1.87 4.79 -1.98
C ILE A 104 -3.25 4.73 -2.64
N SER A 105 -4.15 5.66 -2.29
CA SER A 105 -5.49 5.76 -2.90
C SER A 105 -5.39 6.01 -4.41
N ASP A 106 -4.54 6.94 -4.84
CA ASP A 106 -4.30 7.23 -6.25
C ASP A 106 -3.72 6.01 -7.00
N ALA A 107 -2.75 5.30 -6.39
CA ALA A 107 -2.18 4.09 -6.97
C ALA A 107 -3.23 3.00 -7.24
N ARG A 108 -4.17 2.79 -6.32
CA ARG A 108 -5.29 1.86 -6.54
C ARG A 108 -6.21 2.34 -7.64
N GLY A 109 -6.50 3.64 -7.69
CA GLY A 109 -7.29 4.26 -8.75
C GLY A 109 -6.72 3.98 -10.15
N ARG A 110 -5.39 4.09 -10.30
CA ARG A 110 -4.69 3.76 -11.55
C ARG A 110 -4.79 2.28 -11.92
N GLY A 111 -4.62 1.38 -10.95
CA GLY A 111 -4.74 -0.06 -11.17
C GLY A 111 -6.13 -0.45 -11.66
N LEU A 112 -7.16 0.13 -11.04
CA LEU A 112 -8.55 -0.03 -11.43
C LEU A 112 -8.84 0.53 -12.82
N ALA A 113 -8.36 1.74 -13.13
CA ALA A 113 -8.55 2.36 -14.44
C ALA A 113 -7.94 1.51 -15.56
N ARG A 114 -6.71 1.03 -15.37
CA ARG A 114 -6.01 0.15 -16.32
C ARG A 114 -6.76 -1.16 -16.56
N ALA A 115 -7.31 -1.78 -15.51
CA ALA A 115 -8.10 -2.99 -15.66
C ALA A 115 -9.40 -2.74 -16.45
N GLY A 116 -10.02 -1.57 -16.26
CA GLY A 116 -11.18 -1.14 -17.03
C GLY A 116 -10.88 -0.87 -18.51
N GLU A 117 -9.73 -0.26 -18.82
CA GLU A 117 -9.23 -0.05 -20.18
C GLU A 117 -8.98 -1.38 -20.90
N ASP A 118 -8.30 -2.32 -20.25
CA ASP A 118 -7.99 -3.66 -20.78
C ASP A 118 -9.24 -4.52 -21.04
N ALA A 119 -10.37 -4.19 -20.40
CA ALA A 119 -11.59 -4.96 -20.50
C ALA A 119 -12.43 -4.68 -21.77
N LEU A 120 -12.22 -3.56 -22.51
CA LEU A 120 -12.81 -3.22 -23.83
C LEU A 120 -14.24 -3.77 -24.15
N VAL A 121 -15.18 -3.87 -23.19
CA VAL A 121 -16.49 -4.51 -23.42
C VAL A 121 -17.65 -3.69 -22.86
N GLY A 122 -18.53 -3.29 -23.78
CA GLY A 122 -19.92 -2.98 -23.46
C GLY A 122 -20.72 -4.27 -23.27
N THR A 123 -21.12 -4.56 -22.04
CA THR A 123 -22.44 -5.12 -21.65
C THR A 123 -22.50 -5.22 -20.13
N PHE A 124 -23.38 -4.42 -19.55
CA PHE A 124 -23.62 -4.26 -18.13
C PHE A 124 -24.38 -5.48 -17.56
N THR A 125 -23.85 -6.14 -16.53
CA THR A 125 -24.65 -6.73 -15.42
C THR A 125 -23.84 -7.23 -14.21
N GLY A 126 -22.50 -7.39 -14.27
CA GLY A 126 -21.73 -8.00 -13.16
C GLY A 126 -20.54 -7.21 -12.59
N ALA A 127 -20.10 -6.12 -13.24
CA ALA A 127 -18.88 -5.40 -12.84
C ALA A 127 -18.98 -4.72 -11.46
N TYR A 128 -20.17 -4.26 -11.06
CA TYR A 128 -20.37 -3.57 -9.78
C TYR A 128 -20.21 -4.49 -8.56
N ASP A 129 -20.91 -5.63 -8.53
CA ASP A 129 -20.87 -6.59 -7.41
C ASP A 129 -19.45 -7.07 -7.14
N VAL A 130 -18.72 -7.22 -8.22
CA VAL A 130 -17.38 -7.75 -8.26
C VAL A 130 -16.33 -6.72 -7.82
N LEU A 131 -16.40 -5.48 -8.31
CA LEU A 131 -15.62 -4.35 -7.79
C LEU A 131 -15.89 -4.12 -6.29
N ARG A 132 -17.15 -4.29 -5.90
CA ARG A 132 -17.58 -4.22 -4.51
C ARG A 132 -17.02 -5.39 -3.69
N PHE A 133 -16.96 -6.61 -4.21
CA PHE A 133 -16.37 -7.77 -3.55
C PHE A 133 -14.90 -7.56 -3.19
N SER A 134 -14.08 -7.09 -4.13
CA SER A 134 -12.64 -6.83 -3.90
C SER A 134 -12.44 -5.66 -2.94
N TYR A 135 -13.18 -4.55 -3.12
CA TYR A 135 -13.14 -3.42 -2.18
C TYR A 135 -13.48 -3.85 -0.74
N LEU A 136 -14.48 -4.72 -0.58
CA LEU A 136 -14.86 -5.26 0.72
C LEU A 136 -13.89 -6.34 1.21
N GLY A 137 -13.28 -7.13 0.32
CA GLY A 137 -12.20 -8.07 0.64
C GLY A 137 -10.98 -7.35 1.21
N TYR A 138 -10.61 -6.23 0.60
CA TYR A 138 -9.66 -5.28 1.16
C TYR A 138 -10.12 -4.86 2.55
N ARG A 139 -11.30 -4.25 2.71
CA ARG A 139 -11.77 -3.84 4.05
C ARG A 139 -11.77 -4.97 5.09
N ARG A 140 -12.04 -6.23 4.70
CA ARG A 140 -12.06 -7.40 5.59
C ARG A 140 -10.68 -7.83 6.02
N LEU A 141 -9.73 -8.00 5.08
CA LEU A 141 -8.34 -8.32 5.42
C LEU A 141 -7.74 -7.22 6.31
N PHE A 142 -8.17 -6.00 6.04
CA PHE A 142 -7.82 -4.79 6.75
C PHE A 142 -8.67 -4.60 8.03
N GLY A 143 -9.55 -5.55 8.39
CA GLY A 143 -10.39 -5.57 9.61
C GLY A 143 -11.29 -4.34 9.83
N ILE A 144 -11.42 -3.47 8.84
CA ILE A 144 -12.26 -2.26 8.83
C ILE A 144 -13.62 -2.51 8.15
N ILE A 145 -13.94 -3.78 7.86
CA ILE A 145 -15.22 -4.15 7.27
C ILE A 145 -16.32 -4.16 8.34
N THR A 146 -17.48 -3.58 8.01
CA THR A 146 -18.66 -3.71 8.85
C THR A 146 -19.36 -5.06 8.63
N ASN A 147 -20.19 -5.50 9.59
CA ASN A 147 -20.98 -6.74 9.44
C ASN A 147 -21.96 -6.70 8.25
N GLU A 148 -22.35 -5.50 7.82
CA GLU A 148 -23.19 -5.29 6.64
C GLU A 148 -22.40 -5.44 5.35
N GLU A 149 -21.22 -4.82 5.31
CA GLU A 149 -20.27 -4.97 4.21
C GLU A 149 -19.77 -6.42 4.08
N GLU A 150 -19.54 -7.17 5.16
CA GLU A 150 -19.15 -8.59 5.06
C GLU A 150 -20.28 -9.43 4.45
N ARG A 151 -21.54 -9.12 4.76
CA ARG A 151 -22.69 -9.76 4.11
C ARG A 151 -22.77 -9.39 2.63
N GLU A 152 -22.55 -8.13 2.28
CA GLU A 152 -22.50 -7.65 0.90
C GLU A 152 -21.38 -8.35 0.11
N ARG A 153 -20.21 -8.52 0.72
CA ARG A 153 -19.09 -9.28 0.16
C ARG A 153 -19.47 -10.74 -0.09
N LEU A 154 -20.07 -11.41 0.89
CA LEU A 154 -20.48 -12.81 0.71
C LEU A 154 -21.56 -12.98 -0.38
N THR A 155 -22.45 -12.00 -0.55
CA THR A 155 -23.42 -11.97 -1.66
C THR A 155 -22.72 -11.82 -3.01
N ALA A 156 -21.74 -10.92 -3.13
CA ALA A 156 -20.99 -10.77 -4.36
C ALA A 156 -20.15 -12.00 -4.71
N ARG A 157 -19.61 -12.73 -3.71
CA ARG A 157 -19.01 -14.06 -3.92
C ARG A 157 -19.99 -15.03 -4.57
N GLN A 158 -21.23 -15.06 -4.10
CA GLN A 158 -22.24 -15.94 -4.66
C GLN A 158 -22.58 -15.59 -6.11
N ASN A 159 -22.64 -14.29 -6.44
CA ASN A 159 -22.88 -13.86 -7.81
C ASN A 159 -21.72 -14.25 -8.76
N ILE A 160 -20.47 -14.28 -8.26
CA ILE A 160 -19.30 -14.79 -9.01
C ILE A 160 -19.43 -16.30 -9.26
N LEU A 161 -19.83 -17.07 -8.24
CA LEU A 161 -20.09 -18.51 -8.37
C LEU A 161 -21.14 -18.79 -9.45
N ASP A 162 -22.27 -18.09 -9.38
CA ASP A 162 -23.36 -18.22 -10.34
C ASP A 162 -22.94 -17.81 -11.77
N ALA A 163 -22.00 -16.87 -11.92
CA ALA A 163 -21.45 -16.48 -13.22
C ALA A 163 -20.50 -17.54 -13.80
N LEU A 164 -19.69 -18.20 -12.96
CA LEU A 164 -18.82 -19.32 -13.35
C LEU A 164 -19.64 -20.55 -13.75
N GLU A 165 -20.74 -20.86 -13.04
CA GLU A 165 -21.65 -21.94 -13.42
C GLU A 165 -22.30 -21.73 -14.80
N ARG A 166 -22.52 -20.47 -15.19
CA ARG A 166 -23.11 -20.10 -16.51
C ARG A 166 -22.12 -20.19 -17.67
N LEU A 167 -20.81 -20.28 -17.40
CA LEU A 167 -19.81 -20.66 -18.41
C LEU A 167 -20.00 -22.16 -18.69
N ALA A 168 -20.83 -22.46 -19.68
CA ALA A 168 -21.56 -23.71 -19.94
C ALA A 168 -20.75 -25.03 -20.15
N ALA A 169 -19.72 -25.31 -19.36
CA ALA A 169 -18.97 -26.58 -19.42
C ALA A 169 -18.33 -27.00 -18.08
N LEU A 170 -18.52 -26.26 -16.99
CA LEU A 170 -18.01 -26.61 -15.66
C LEU A 170 -19.08 -27.39 -14.89
N ASP A 171 -18.70 -28.55 -14.33
CA ASP A 171 -19.49 -29.11 -13.25
C ASP A 171 -19.40 -28.21 -12.01
N ARG A 172 -20.44 -28.26 -11.17
CA ARG A 172 -20.57 -27.39 -9.98
C ARG A 172 -19.40 -27.52 -9.02
N GLU A 173 -18.89 -28.73 -8.82
CA GLU A 173 -17.78 -29.00 -7.91
C GLU A 173 -16.48 -28.33 -8.40
N MET A 174 -16.18 -28.41 -9.70
CA MET A 174 -15.03 -27.73 -10.31
C MET A 174 -15.17 -26.21 -10.27
N ALA A 175 -16.38 -25.67 -10.47
CA ALA A 175 -16.64 -24.23 -10.34
C ALA A 175 -16.41 -23.74 -8.89
N GLU A 176 -16.89 -24.51 -7.90
CA GLU A 176 -16.66 -24.24 -6.48
C GLU A 176 -15.17 -24.28 -6.13
N GLN A 177 -14.42 -25.31 -6.57
CA GLN A 177 -12.98 -25.42 -6.33
C GLN A 177 -12.17 -24.27 -6.93
N ILE A 178 -12.49 -23.85 -8.16
CA ILE A 178 -11.82 -22.71 -8.81
C ILE A 178 -12.09 -21.42 -8.05
N ALA A 179 -13.33 -21.20 -7.62
CA ALA A 179 -13.69 -20.01 -6.86
C ALA A 179 -12.99 -19.97 -5.48
N GLU A 180 -12.94 -21.10 -4.77
CA GLU A 180 -12.24 -21.20 -3.48
C GLU A 180 -10.74 -20.94 -3.61
N GLU A 181 -10.08 -21.57 -4.59
CA GLU A 181 -8.65 -21.34 -4.83
C GLU A 181 -8.37 -19.92 -5.33
N SER A 182 -9.30 -19.30 -6.05
CA SER A 182 -9.17 -17.88 -6.43
C SER A 182 -9.23 -16.99 -5.18
N VAL A 183 -10.18 -17.21 -4.28
CA VAL A 183 -10.26 -16.49 -2.99
C VAL A 183 -8.98 -16.67 -2.17
N ALA A 184 -8.47 -17.90 -2.07
CA ALA A 184 -7.23 -18.17 -1.34
C ALA A 184 -6.01 -17.49 -1.98
N TYR A 185 -5.94 -17.45 -3.31
CA TYR A 185 -4.91 -16.71 -4.03
C TYR A 185 -4.97 -15.21 -3.75
N PHE A 186 -6.17 -14.62 -3.75
CA PHE A 186 -6.36 -13.21 -3.39
C PHE A 186 -5.95 -12.91 -1.96
N GLU A 187 -6.34 -13.76 -1.01
CA GLU A 187 -5.95 -13.60 0.40
C GLU A 187 -4.41 -13.64 0.54
N ALA A 188 -3.71 -14.51 -0.20
CA ALA A 188 -2.25 -14.56 -0.21
C ALA A 188 -1.60 -13.31 -0.82
N GLN A 189 -2.13 -12.80 -1.95
CA GLN A 189 -1.69 -11.53 -2.56
C GLN A 189 -1.85 -10.35 -1.60
N HIS A 190 -2.98 -10.28 -0.92
CA HIS A 190 -3.27 -9.25 0.07
C HIS A 190 -2.38 -9.37 1.32
N ALA A 191 -2.02 -10.58 1.72
CA ALA A 191 -1.05 -10.82 2.80
C ALA A 191 0.37 -10.36 2.41
N GLU A 192 0.76 -10.51 1.14
CA GLU A 192 2.01 -9.95 0.62
C GLU A 192 2.01 -8.42 0.67
N LEU A 193 0.93 -7.79 0.23
CA LEU A 193 0.78 -6.33 0.27
C LEU A 193 0.84 -5.78 1.70
N HIS A 194 0.22 -6.47 2.66
CA HIS A 194 0.31 -6.13 4.07
C HIS A 194 1.74 -6.25 4.61
N LEU A 195 2.48 -7.28 4.20
CA LEU A 195 3.90 -7.42 4.58
C LEU A 195 4.75 -6.30 3.96
N LEU A 196 4.48 -5.93 2.70
CA LEU A 196 5.20 -4.86 2.01
C LEU A 196 4.94 -3.48 2.63
N ASP A 197 3.72 -3.22 3.10
CA ASP A 197 3.36 -2.02 3.87
C ASP A 197 4.18 -1.92 5.16
N LEU A 198 4.26 -3.02 5.91
CA LEU A 198 5.08 -3.11 7.12
C LEU A 198 6.57 -2.92 6.82
N GLU A 199 7.09 -3.59 5.79
CA GLU A 199 8.47 -3.41 5.32
C GLU A 199 8.76 -1.97 4.90
N TYR A 200 7.80 -1.28 4.28
CA TYR A 200 7.95 0.12 3.89
C TYR A 200 8.06 1.02 5.11
N ARG A 201 7.18 0.83 6.12
CA ARG A 201 7.21 1.60 7.37
C ARG A 201 8.51 1.35 8.14
N LEU A 202 9.02 0.12 8.13
CA LEU A 202 10.34 -0.25 8.67
C LEU A 202 11.54 0.27 7.83
N GLY A 203 11.31 0.74 6.60
CA GLY A 203 12.35 1.26 5.71
C GLY A 203 13.14 0.18 4.97
N LEU A 204 12.58 -1.02 4.84
CA LEU A 204 13.16 -2.15 4.12
C LEU A 204 12.81 -2.14 2.62
N THR A 205 11.78 -1.39 2.23
CA THR A 205 11.39 -1.20 0.82
C THR A 205 11.09 0.27 0.51
N SER A 206 11.03 0.61 -0.77
CA SER A 206 10.75 1.97 -1.24
C SER A 206 9.25 2.24 -1.30
N GLU A 207 8.88 3.52 -1.23
CA GLU A 207 7.49 3.93 -1.46
C GLU A 207 7.02 3.56 -2.86
N GLU A 208 7.90 3.69 -3.86
CA GLU A 208 7.59 3.33 -5.24
C GLU A 208 7.22 1.84 -5.36
N ALA A 209 7.95 0.95 -4.67
CA ALA A 209 7.61 -0.47 -4.64
C ALA A 209 6.25 -0.72 -3.96
N LEU A 210 5.97 -0.02 -2.86
CA LEU A 210 4.68 -0.10 -2.16
C LEU A 210 3.52 0.35 -3.05
N LEU A 211 3.66 1.52 -3.69
CA LEU A 211 2.61 2.08 -4.56
C LEU A 211 2.37 1.21 -5.79
N ARG A 212 3.44 0.66 -6.40
CA ARG A 212 3.29 -0.30 -7.51
C ARG A 212 2.56 -1.56 -7.05
N ALA A 213 2.86 -2.09 -5.87
CA ALA A 213 2.15 -3.26 -5.36
C ALA A 213 0.66 -2.97 -5.11
N TYR A 214 0.31 -1.79 -4.56
CA TYR A 214 -1.09 -1.38 -4.42
C TYR A 214 -1.80 -1.25 -5.77
N GLU A 215 -1.10 -0.72 -6.78
CA GLU A 215 -1.62 -0.61 -8.14
C GLU A 215 -1.79 -1.98 -8.82
N ASP A 216 -0.81 -2.86 -8.68
CA ASP A 216 -0.81 -4.21 -9.26
C ASP A 216 -1.87 -5.10 -8.61
N VAL A 217 -2.00 -5.06 -7.28
CA VAL A 217 -3.07 -5.79 -6.57
C VAL A 217 -4.43 -5.26 -7.00
N ALA A 218 -4.64 -3.93 -7.05
CA ALA A 218 -5.90 -3.35 -7.52
C ALA A 218 -6.21 -3.73 -8.97
N TYR A 219 -5.21 -3.76 -9.84
CA TYR A 219 -5.34 -4.20 -11.23
C TYR A 219 -5.72 -5.68 -11.30
N LEU A 220 -4.98 -6.57 -10.65
CA LEU A 220 -5.20 -8.02 -10.68
C LEU A 220 -6.57 -8.38 -10.10
N ASP A 221 -6.92 -7.76 -8.98
CA ASP A 221 -8.24 -7.84 -8.37
C ASP A 221 -9.30 -7.49 -9.39
N ALA A 222 -9.21 -6.32 -10.04
CA ALA A 222 -10.17 -5.90 -11.05
C ALA A 222 -10.16 -6.80 -12.30
N SER A 223 -8.99 -7.28 -12.74
CA SER A 223 -8.82 -8.10 -13.96
C SER A 223 -9.46 -9.48 -13.87
N VAL A 224 -9.27 -10.20 -12.76
CA VAL A 224 -9.89 -11.53 -12.53
C VAL A 224 -11.42 -11.47 -12.55
N LEU A 225 -11.91 -10.30 -12.22
CA LEU A 225 -13.27 -10.00 -11.83
C LEU A 225 -14.07 -9.42 -13.01
N LEU A 226 -13.44 -8.63 -13.89
CA LEU A 226 -14.01 -8.16 -15.16
C LEU A 226 -14.13 -9.26 -16.22
N GLY A 227 -13.49 -10.43 -16.02
CA GLY A 227 -13.58 -11.59 -16.90
C GLY A 227 -12.96 -11.38 -18.29
N GLY A 228 -13.10 -12.37 -19.18
CA GLY A 228 -12.72 -12.24 -20.59
C GLY A 228 -11.22 -11.96 -20.83
N THR A 229 -10.92 -10.95 -21.67
CA THR A 229 -9.56 -10.53 -22.04
C THR A 229 -8.78 -9.92 -20.89
N ALA A 230 -9.43 -9.19 -19.99
CA ALA A 230 -8.81 -8.60 -18.79
C ALA A 230 -8.32 -9.68 -17.82
N PHE A 231 -9.13 -10.72 -17.55
CA PHE A 231 -8.68 -11.86 -16.76
C PHE A 231 -7.52 -12.59 -17.43
N THR A 232 -7.58 -12.76 -18.75
CA THR A 232 -6.50 -13.39 -19.53
C THR A 232 -5.19 -12.59 -19.44
N ALA A 233 -5.26 -11.25 -19.51
CA ALA A 233 -4.12 -10.36 -19.38
C ALA A 233 -3.56 -10.32 -17.95
N GLY A 234 -4.43 -10.22 -16.93
CA GLY A 234 -4.05 -10.28 -15.52
C GLY A 234 -3.39 -11.61 -15.16
N ALA A 235 -3.96 -12.73 -15.60
CA ALA A 235 -3.38 -14.04 -15.40
C ALA A 235 -2.04 -14.21 -16.15
N ALA A 236 -1.90 -13.66 -17.37
CA ALA A 236 -0.63 -13.70 -18.09
C ALA A 236 0.49 -12.96 -17.33
N ARG A 237 0.19 -11.84 -16.66
CA ARG A 237 1.15 -11.14 -15.77
C ARG A 237 1.57 -11.99 -14.57
N LEU A 238 0.73 -12.92 -14.14
CA LEU A 238 1.01 -13.89 -13.09
C LEU A 238 1.72 -15.17 -13.60
N GLY A 239 2.08 -15.20 -14.89
CA GLY A 239 2.64 -16.37 -15.56
C GLY A 239 1.62 -17.49 -15.80
N ILE A 240 0.32 -17.17 -15.74
CA ILE A 240 -0.80 -18.08 -15.95
C ILE A 240 -1.40 -17.81 -17.34
N ASN A 241 -1.04 -18.63 -18.33
CA ASN A 241 -1.53 -18.44 -19.70
C ASN A 241 -2.95 -19.02 -19.85
N LEU A 242 -3.98 -18.18 -19.73
CA LEU A 242 -5.39 -18.59 -19.79
C LEU A 242 -5.96 -18.80 -21.20
N THR A 243 -5.24 -18.45 -22.27
CA THR A 243 -5.81 -18.45 -23.62
C THR A 243 -6.31 -19.82 -24.10
N ARG A 244 -5.98 -20.92 -23.41
CA ARG A 244 -6.43 -22.31 -23.72
C ARG A 244 -6.51 -23.26 -22.51
N LEU A 245 -6.66 -22.77 -21.27
CA LEU A 245 -6.59 -23.66 -20.09
C LEU A 245 -7.87 -24.49 -19.94
N ARG A 246 -7.72 -25.82 -19.88
CA ARG A 246 -8.74 -26.72 -19.33
C ARG A 246 -9.00 -26.33 -17.86
N PRO A 247 -10.22 -26.48 -17.31
CA PRO A 247 -10.55 -26.09 -15.93
C PRO A 247 -9.55 -26.56 -14.86
N THR A 248 -9.13 -27.82 -14.96
CA THR A 248 -8.11 -28.41 -14.07
C THR A 248 -6.74 -27.74 -14.17
N ALA A 249 -6.37 -27.23 -15.34
CA ALA A 249 -5.12 -26.53 -15.54
C ALA A 249 -5.16 -25.10 -14.97
N ALA A 250 -6.33 -24.44 -15.00
CA ALA A 250 -6.54 -23.16 -14.31
C ALA A 250 -6.48 -23.33 -12.78
N LEU A 251 -7.14 -24.36 -12.24
CA LEU A 251 -7.09 -24.71 -10.81
C LEU A 251 -5.65 -24.97 -10.34
N ASN A 252 -4.88 -25.76 -11.10
CA ASN A 252 -3.48 -26.04 -10.78
C ASN A 252 -2.59 -24.79 -10.86
N ALA A 253 -2.87 -23.88 -11.80
CA ALA A 253 -2.15 -22.62 -11.92
C ALA A 253 -2.41 -21.70 -10.72
N LEU A 254 -3.65 -21.58 -10.25
CA LEU A 254 -4.00 -20.84 -9.03
C LEU A 254 -3.28 -21.40 -7.80
N ARG A 255 -3.31 -22.73 -7.63
CA ARG A 255 -2.59 -23.42 -6.54
C ARG A 255 -1.09 -23.18 -6.58
N ALA A 256 -0.49 -23.28 -7.77
CA ALA A 256 0.93 -23.00 -7.96
C ALA A 256 1.27 -21.52 -7.71
N GLY A 257 0.38 -20.60 -8.10
CA GLY A 257 0.46 -19.17 -7.78
C GLY A 257 0.46 -18.93 -6.27
N ARG A 258 -0.55 -19.45 -5.56
CA ARG A 258 -0.64 -19.35 -4.10
C ARG A 258 0.61 -19.91 -3.42
N THR A 259 1.04 -21.11 -3.80
CA THR A 259 2.23 -21.76 -3.23
C THR A 259 3.50 -20.93 -3.44
N ARG A 260 3.66 -20.27 -4.59
CA ARG A 260 4.78 -19.35 -4.83
C ARG A 260 4.73 -18.14 -3.91
N LEU A 261 3.55 -17.54 -3.73
CA LEU A 261 3.37 -16.40 -2.81
C LEU A 261 3.67 -16.80 -1.38
N ASP A 262 3.11 -17.92 -0.91
CA ASP A 262 3.37 -18.43 0.44
C ASP A 262 4.88 -18.68 0.65
N GLY A 263 5.55 -19.25 -0.35
CA GLY A 263 7.00 -19.48 -0.34
C GLY A 263 7.84 -18.20 -0.34
N MET A 264 7.34 -17.10 -0.90
CA MET A 264 7.99 -15.78 -0.87
C MET A 264 7.72 -15.04 0.45
N ILE A 265 6.48 -15.12 0.96
CA ILE A 265 6.02 -14.39 2.15
C ILE A 265 6.64 -14.95 3.41
N GLY A 266 6.68 -16.29 3.56
CA GLY A 266 7.12 -16.94 4.80
C GLY A 266 8.53 -16.51 5.26
N PRO A 267 9.57 -16.65 4.44
CA PRO A 267 10.94 -16.26 4.80
C PRO A 267 11.09 -14.76 5.09
N ARG A 268 10.42 -13.89 4.31
CA ARG A 268 10.43 -12.44 4.52
C ARG A 268 9.79 -12.07 5.84
N ARG A 269 8.62 -12.64 6.14
CA ARG A 269 7.90 -12.44 7.40
C ARG A 269 8.77 -12.84 8.59
N HIS A 270 9.43 -14.01 8.54
CA HIS A 270 10.37 -14.40 9.60
C HIS A 270 11.52 -13.41 9.79
N GLY A 271 12.09 -12.87 8.71
CA GLY A 271 13.13 -11.84 8.80
C GLY A 271 12.63 -10.53 9.40
N VAL A 272 11.43 -10.10 9.01
CA VAL A 272 10.77 -8.90 9.54
C VAL A 272 10.44 -9.06 11.02
N ASP A 273 9.88 -10.20 11.44
CA ASP A 273 9.55 -10.48 12.84
C ASP A 273 10.81 -10.44 13.73
N ALA A 274 11.93 -11.01 13.26
CA ALA A 274 13.20 -10.96 13.99
C ALA A 274 13.75 -9.53 14.12
N LEU A 275 13.62 -8.70 13.07
CA LEU A 275 13.99 -7.29 13.12
C LEU A 275 13.12 -6.51 14.11
N ILE A 276 11.80 -6.73 14.08
CA ILE A 276 10.85 -6.09 14.99
C ILE A 276 11.21 -6.41 16.44
N ALA A 277 11.42 -7.69 16.77
CA ALA A 277 11.80 -8.11 18.11
C ALA A 277 13.10 -7.43 18.58
N SER A 278 14.12 -7.34 17.72
CA SER A 278 15.38 -6.66 18.03
C SER A 278 15.17 -5.17 18.29
N ARG A 279 14.42 -4.48 17.41
CA ARG A 279 14.16 -3.04 17.53
C ARG A 279 13.28 -2.72 18.73
N PHE A 280 12.29 -3.55 19.02
CA PHE A 280 11.44 -3.39 20.18
C PHE A 280 12.25 -3.48 21.47
N ALA A 281 13.14 -4.47 21.60
CA ALA A 281 14.06 -4.59 22.73
C ALA A 281 14.99 -3.37 22.88
N GLU A 282 15.48 -2.80 21.78
CA GLU A 282 16.27 -1.55 21.79
C GLU A 282 15.45 -0.36 22.32
N LEU A 283 14.19 -0.23 21.90
CA LEU A 283 13.30 0.84 22.36
C LEU A 283 12.89 0.67 23.82
N GLU A 284 12.67 -0.57 24.27
CA GLU A 284 12.43 -0.86 25.69
C GLU A 284 13.64 -0.49 26.55
N ALA A 285 14.85 -0.82 26.09
CA ALA A 285 16.10 -0.53 26.81
C ALA A 285 16.38 0.97 26.97
N GLN A 286 15.80 1.84 26.12
CA GLN A 286 15.85 3.29 26.28
C GLN A 286 15.03 3.78 27.49
N GLY A 287 14.19 2.93 28.08
CA GLY A 287 13.51 3.18 29.36
C GLY A 287 12.33 4.15 29.31
N HIS A 288 11.91 4.60 28.12
CA HIS A 288 10.85 5.61 28.00
C HIS A 288 9.79 5.32 26.92
N GLY A 289 10.11 4.64 25.82
CA GLY A 289 9.23 4.55 24.65
C GLY A 289 7.98 3.66 24.81
N PRO A 290 8.12 2.32 24.82
CA PRO A 290 6.98 1.42 24.63
C PRO A 290 6.07 1.27 25.87
N GLN A 291 6.63 1.24 27.08
CA GLN A 291 6.02 0.64 28.29
C GLN A 291 4.67 1.23 28.76
N ARG A 292 4.22 2.34 28.19
CA ARG A 292 2.93 3.00 28.51
C ARG A 292 1.91 2.99 27.37
N HIS A 293 2.31 2.56 26.18
CA HIS A 293 1.57 2.79 24.94
C HIS A 293 1.67 1.65 23.91
N GLU A 294 2.20 0.48 24.28
CA GLU A 294 2.35 -0.68 23.37
C GLU A 294 1.40 -1.86 23.71
N GLY A 295 1.60 -2.99 23.03
CA GLY A 295 0.76 -4.19 23.07
C GLY A 295 0.61 -4.90 24.43
N ALA A 296 1.61 -4.89 25.32
CA ALA A 296 1.50 -5.45 26.67
C ALA A 296 0.65 -4.57 27.60
N VAL A 297 0.46 -3.28 27.28
CA VAL A 297 -0.50 -2.43 28.00
C VAL A 297 -1.92 -2.89 27.67
N THR A 298 -2.64 -3.42 28.65
CA THR A 298 -4.01 -3.90 28.43
C THR A 298 -5.03 -2.76 28.44
N ARG A 299 -6.23 -3.03 27.90
CA ARG A 299 -7.38 -2.12 28.04
C ARG A 299 -7.63 -1.73 29.49
N GLN A 300 -7.61 -2.70 30.40
CA GLN A 300 -7.84 -2.45 31.83
C GLN A 300 -6.80 -1.47 32.39
N MET A 301 -5.54 -1.57 31.98
CA MET A 301 -4.48 -0.64 32.37
C MET A 301 -4.77 0.78 31.90
N LEU A 302 -5.29 0.96 30.68
CA LEU A 302 -5.72 2.28 30.20
C LEU A 302 -6.89 2.84 31.03
N GLU A 303 -7.87 2.01 31.38
CA GLU A 303 -9.04 2.41 32.16
C GLU A 303 -8.64 2.86 33.57
N VAL A 304 -7.81 2.08 34.27
CA VAL A 304 -7.34 2.47 35.61
C VAL A 304 -6.37 3.66 35.57
N ARG A 305 -5.64 3.86 34.46
CA ARG A 305 -4.82 5.05 34.24
C ARG A 305 -5.64 6.32 34.17
N VAL A 306 -6.75 6.32 33.42
CA VAL A 306 -7.62 7.50 33.29
C VAL A 306 -8.52 7.73 34.51
N LEU A 307 -8.91 6.66 35.22
CA LEU A 307 -9.80 6.77 36.38
C LEU A 307 -9.06 7.05 37.69
N TYR A 308 -7.92 6.38 37.91
CA TYR A 308 -7.24 6.34 39.21
C TYR A 308 -5.80 6.82 39.17
N GLY A 309 -5.29 7.21 38.00
CA GLY A 309 -3.91 7.67 37.84
C GLY A 309 -2.87 6.56 37.96
N ILE A 310 -3.29 5.29 37.86
CA ILE A 310 -2.39 4.14 37.94
C ILE A 310 -1.48 4.11 36.70
N ASP A 311 -0.16 4.07 36.92
CA ASP A 311 0.84 3.94 35.87
C ASP A 311 0.82 2.52 35.30
N PRO A 312 0.66 2.34 33.97
CA PRO A 312 0.79 1.04 33.33
C PRO A 312 2.11 0.31 33.64
N ILE A 313 3.20 1.03 33.89
CA ILE A 313 4.51 0.43 34.17
C ILE A 313 4.51 -0.26 35.54
N THR A 314 4.00 0.42 36.57
CA THR A 314 4.15 -0.03 37.96
C THR A 314 2.90 -0.73 38.50
N GLY A 315 1.74 -0.54 37.87
CA GLY A 315 0.46 -0.95 38.42
C GLY A 315 0.06 -0.16 39.69
N THR A 316 0.75 0.93 39.99
CA THR A 316 0.49 1.80 41.17
C THR A 316 0.33 3.26 40.76
N THR A 317 0.04 4.16 41.70
CA THR A 317 0.05 5.61 41.46
C THR A 317 1.45 6.22 41.41
N THR A 318 2.51 5.41 41.53
CA THR A 318 3.91 5.83 41.41
C THR A 318 4.35 5.76 39.96
N ASP A 319 4.96 6.85 39.49
CA ASP A 319 5.58 6.97 38.18
C ASP A 319 6.80 6.05 38.10
N GLY A 320 6.75 5.05 37.23
CA GLY A 320 7.81 4.04 37.05
C GLY A 320 9.10 4.58 36.46
N ILE A 321 9.09 5.82 35.94
CA ILE A 321 10.23 6.48 35.34
C ILE A 321 10.88 7.46 36.33
N ALA A 322 10.08 8.37 36.89
CA ALA A 322 10.55 9.45 37.75
C ALA A 322 10.52 9.11 39.25
N GLY A 323 9.84 8.02 39.65
CA GLY A 323 9.66 7.62 41.05
C GLY A 323 8.67 8.48 41.85
N GLY A 324 8.09 9.53 41.25
CA GLY A 324 7.12 10.43 41.86
C GLY A 324 5.67 9.95 41.71
N THR A 325 4.69 10.83 41.97
CA THR A 325 3.27 10.51 41.68
C THR A 325 3.04 10.57 40.17
N HIS A 326 2.46 9.51 39.60
CA HIS A 326 2.11 9.47 38.18
C HIS A 326 0.92 10.40 37.89
N ASN A 327 1.06 11.20 36.83
CA ASN A 327 0.05 12.18 36.45
C ASN A 327 -1.20 11.50 35.90
N THR A 328 -2.37 11.86 36.44
CA THR A 328 -3.64 11.35 35.91
C THR A 328 -4.01 12.07 34.61
N VAL A 329 -4.08 11.31 33.53
CA VAL A 329 -4.49 11.80 32.21
C VAL A 329 -6.00 11.68 32.04
N ARG A 330 -6.58 12.48 31.15
CA ARG A 330 -8.01 12.36 30.78
C ARG A 330 -8.24 11.30 29.71
N THR A 331 -7.25 11.09 28.85
CA THR A 331 -7.28 10.14 27.74
C THR A 331 -6.02 9.29 27.80
N ALA A 332 -6.15 7.98 27.62
CA ALA A 332 -5.04 7.05 27.51
C ALA A 332 -5.23 6.20 26.25
N THR A 333 -4.15 6.01 25.50
CA THR A 333 -4.17 5.34 24.20
C THR A 333 -2.95 4.42 24.07
N ARG A 334 -3.03 3.43 23.19
CA ARG A 334 -1.93 2.52 22.86
C ARG A 334 -1.97 2.10 21.40
N ILE A 335 -0.83 1.68 20.89
CA ILE A 335 -0.71 0.81 19.71
C ILE A 335 -0.76 -0.63 20.22
N THR A 336 -1.57 -1.47 19.60
CA THR A 336 -1.99 -2.77 20.16
C THR A 336 -0.97 -3.88 19.93
N ASN A 337 0.05 -3.68 19.09
CA ASN A 337 1.08 -4.67 18.80
C ASN A 337 2.47 -4.02 18.56
N GLU A 338 3.52 -4.81 18.80
CA GLU A 338 4.92 -4.38 18.71
C GLU A 338 5.33 -3.99 17.29
N ALA A 339 4.83 -4.72 16.28
CA ALA A 339 5.16 -4.50 14.88
C ALA A 339 4.77 -3.09 14.42
N ASP A 340 3.53 -2.69 14.70
CA ASP A 340 3.02 -1.37 14.34
C ASP A 340 3.67 -0.25 15.18
N PHE A 341 4.03 -0.53 16.44
CA PHE A 341 4.75 0.42 17.28
C PHE A 341 6.14 0.73 16.71
N VAL A 342 6.93 -0.32 16.43
CA VAL A 342 8.28 -0.20 15.84
C VAL A 342 8.22 0.42 14.45
N ALA A 343 7.26 0.01 13.64
CA ALA A 343 7.09 0.52 12.29
C ALA A 343 6.70 2.01 12.27
N ALA A 344 5.82 2.45 13.17
CA ALA A 344 5.47 3.86 13.31
C ALA A 344 6.67 4.70 13.77
N GLU A 345 7.46 4.20 14.72
CA GLU A 345 8.69 4.84 15.20
C GLU A 345 9.71 5.02 14.07
N ALA A 346 9.98 3.94 13.33
CA ALA A 346 10.91 3.92 12.22
C ALA A 346 10.48 4.87 11.08
N LEU A 347 9.18 4.90 10.78
CA LEU A 347 8.62 5.80 9.78
C LEU A 347 8.74 7.27 10.22
N ILE A 348 8.42 7.57 11.48
CA ILE A 348 8.58 8.91 12.04
C ILE A 348 10.04 9.36 11.92
N ARG A 349 11.02 8.55 12.29
CA ARG A 349 12.45 8.91 12.16
C ARG A 349 12.90 9.18 10.73
N ARG A 350 12.26 8.55 9.75
CA ARG A 350 12.55 8.72 8.32
C ARG A 350 11.81 9.91 7.68
N SER A 351 10.83 10.48 8.37
CA SER A 351 10.00 11.54 7.84
C SER A 351 10.79 12.86 7.64
N PRO A 352 10.36 13.72 6.68
CA PRO A 352 10.88 15.08 6.57
C PRO A 352 10.69 15.89 7.87
N ASP A 353 9.55 15.70 8.54
CA ASP A 353 9.18 16.39 9.77
C ASP A 353 10.16 16.09 10.91
N TYR A 354 10.61 14.84 11.02
CA TYR A 354 11.64 14.47 11.97
C TYR A 354 12.98 15.14 11.68
N ARG A 355 13.40 15.19 10.40
CA ARG A 355 14.64 15.90 10.04
C ARG A 355 14.55 17.37 10.42
N ALA A 356 13.45 18.03 10.08
CA ALA A 356 13.21 19.44 10.42
C ALA A 356 13.20 19.67 11.95
N ALA A 357 12.43 18.89 12.70
CA ALA A 357 12.31 19.04 14.15
C ALA A 357 13.64 18.73 14.88
N ARG A 358 14.38 17.71 14.42
CA ARG A 358 15.71 17.38 14.94
C ARG A 358 16.71 18.48 14.66
N ASP A 359 16.76 19.00 13.43
CA ASP A 359 17.73 20.05 13.06
C ASP A 359 17.45 21.35 13.83
N GLU A 360 16.17 21.67 14.06
CA GLU A 360 15.76 22.74 14.97
C GLU A 360 16.19 22.47 16.42
N ALA A 361 16.02 21.25 16.93
CA ALA A 361 16.46 20.86 18.27
C ALA A 361 17.98 20.94 18.42
N ILE A 362 18.75 20.56 17.40
CA ILE A 362 20.22 20.68 17.37
C ILE A 362 20.66 22.13 17.57
N SER A 363 19.95 23.09 16.97
CA SER A 363 20.25 24.53 17.14
C SER A 363 20.11 25.02 18.59
N ARG A 364 19.39 24.27 19.44
CA ARG A 364 19.15 24.56 20.87
C ARG A 364 20.06 23.79 21.82
N ILE A 365 20.97 22.94 21.32
CA ILE A 365 21.90 22.19 22.19
C ILE A 365 22.71 23.17 23.05
N GLY A 366 22.79 22.88 24.36
CA GLY A 366 23.52 23.70 25.33
C GLY A 366 22.74 24.92 25.85
N GLN A 367 21.55 25.21 25.33
CA GLN A 367 20.69 26.28 25.85
C GLN A 367 19.80 25.80 27.00
N LEU A 368 19.45 24.51 27.02
CA LEU A 368 18.59 23.89 28.02
C LEU A 368 19.27 22.65 28.63
N PRO A 369 18.95 22.28 29.89
CA PRO A 369 19.47 21.07 30.53
C PRO A 369 19.03 19.78 29.80
N ARG A 370 17.87 19.80 29.16
CA ARG A 370 17.32 18.73 28.33
C ARG A 370 16.71 19.36 27.08
N THR A 371 17.04 18.81 25.92
CA THR A 371 16.49 19.26 24.64
C THR A 371 15.57 18.18 24.10
N THR A 372 14.28 18.49 23.98
CA THR A 372 13.27 17.57 23.45
C THR A 372 12.63 18.15 22.20
N PHE A 373 12.08 17.28 21.36
CA PHE A 373 11.25 17.67 20.23
C PHE A 373 10.17 16.63 19.97
N GLU A 374 9.09 17.05 19.33
CA GLU A 374 7.96 16.19 18.96
C GLU A 374 7.83 16.10 17.45
N VAL A 375 7.34 14.95 16.98
CA VAL A 375 6.99 14.73 15.57
C VAL A 375 5.66 14.02 15.55
N SER A 376 4.74 14.50 14.72
CA SER A 376 3.39 13.95 14.60
C SER A 376 3.07 13.70 13.13
N LEU A 377 2.70 12.46 12.80
CA LEU A 377 2.24 12.09 11.46
C LEU A 377 0.74 11.74 11.50
N PRO A 378 -0.01 11.90 10.38
CA PRO A 378 -1.35 11.35 10.26
C PRO A 378 -1.38 9.87 10.65
N ILE A 379 -2.44 9.44 11.33
CA ILE A 379 -2.51 8.08 11.87
C ILE A 379 -2.55 7.02 10.76
N GLU A 380 -3.19 7.34 9.64
CA GLU A 380 -3.26 6.53 8.43
C GLU A 380 -1.88 6.36 7.77
N ASP A 381 -1.01 7.36 7.86
CA ASP A 381 0.35 7.29 7.35
C ASP A 381 1.25 6.48 8.30
N ALA A 382 1.12 6.71 9.61
CA ALA A 382 1.96 6.07 10.63
C ALA A 382 1.68 4.57 10.82
N LEU A 383 0.41 4.17 10.79
CA LEU A 383 -0.04 2.81 11.08
C LEU A 383 -0.65 2.11 9.85
N GLY A 384 -0.62 2.78 8.71
CA GLY A 384 -1.22 2.30 7.48
C GLY A 384 -2.75 2.39 7.48
N PRO A 385 -3.38 1.95 6.38
CA PRO A 385 -4.84 2.02 6.19
C PRO A 385 -5.65 1.19 7.22
N ASN A 386 -4.98 0.39 8.05
CA ASN A 386 -5.51 -0.49 9.08
C ASN A 386 -5.49 0.05 10.49
N PHE A 387 -5.10 1.31 10.66
CA PHE A 387 -4.80 1.85 11.97
C PHE A 387 -5.86 1.56 13.04
N GLN A 388 -7.15 1.45 12.67
CA GLN A 388 -8.26 1.13 13.57
C GLN A 388 -8.08 -0.19 14.34
N ASN A 389 -7.41 -1.19 13.77
CA ASN A 389 -7.10 -2.45 14.47
C ASN A 389 -5.78 -2.40 15.24
N ALA A 390 -4.93 -1.43 14.89
CA ALA A 390 -3.64 -1.21 15.49
C ALA A 390 -3.70 -0.28 16.71
N VAL A 391 -4.85 0.35 17.01
CA VAL A 391 -4.97 1.30 18.11
C VAL A 391 -6.11 1.00 19.06
N GLU A 392 -5.92 1.38 20.31
CA GLU A 392 -6.96 1.36 21.32
C GLU A 392 -6.85 2.60 22.21
N GLY A 393 -7.98 3.14 22.68
CA GLY A 393 -7.98 4.30 23.53
C GLY A 393 -9.25 4.47 24.35
N VAL A 394 -9.09 5.03 25.55
CA VAL A 394 -10.17 5.33 26.48
C VAL A 394 -10.06 6.75 27.00
N ARG A 395 -11.22 7.40 27.20
CA ARG A 395 -11.37 8.75 27.73
C ARG A 395 -12.26 8.73 28.95
N ARG A 396 -11.81 9.35 30.05
CA ARG A 396 -12.62 9.57 31.25
C ARG A 396 -13.75 10.58 30.96
N LEU A 397 -14.98 10.19 31.29
CA LEU A 397 -16.14 11.07 31.41
C LEU A 397 -16.23 11.58 32.85
N GLY A 398 -16.68 12.83 33.02
CA GLY A 398 -16.68 13.49 34.32
C GLY A 398 -15.30 14.01 34.75
N SER A 399 -15.21 14.48 36.00
CA SER A 399 -13.97 15.02 36.57
C SER A 399 -13.10 13.90 37.15
N ILE A 400 -11.82 14.17 37.41
CA ILE A 400 -10.96 13.21 38.12
C ILE A 400 -11.49 12.84 39.51
N ARG A 401 -12.18 13.77 40.19
CA ARG A 401 -12.76 13.55 41.53
C ARG A 401 -14.14 12.90 41.49
N ASN A 402 -14.79 12.90 40.33
CA ASN A 402 -16.12 12.35 40.12
C ASN A 402 -16.21 11.80 38.68
N PRO A 403 -15.55 10.66 38.40
CA PRO A 403 -15.64 10.02 37.11
C PRO A 403 -17.05 9.44 36.93
N THR A 404 -17.67 9.72 35.79
CA THR A 404 -19.03 9.25 35.48
C THR A 404 -19.03 8.10 34.48
N GLY A 405 -17.87 7.71 33.97
CA GLY A 405 -17.71 6.60 33.04
C GLY A 405 -16.49 6.75 32.15
N ILE A 406 -16.40 5.89 31.15
CA ILE A 406 -15.35 5.85 30.14
C ILE A 406 -15.99 5.80 28.75
N GLN A 407 -15.35 6.44 27.78
CA GLN A 407 -15.71 6.38 26.37
C GLN A 407 -14.51 5.93 25.53
N ALA A 408 -14.75 5.14 24.48
CA ALA A 408 -13.72 4.83 23.49
C ALA A 408 -13.29 6.09 22.72
N VAL A 409 -12.02 6.15 22.36
CA VAL A 409 -11.46 7.23 21.53
C VAL A 409 -11.76 6.95 20.05
N ASP A 410 -12.21 7.96 19.32
CA ASP A 410 -12.31 7.91 17.85
C ASP A 410 -10.99 8.42 17.25
N PHE A 411 -10.33 7.54 16.51
CA PHE A 411 -9.01 7.80 15.94
C PHE A 411 -9.06 8.32 14.49
N ARG A 412 -10.25 8.41 13.86
CA ARG A 412 -10.37 8.87 12.47
C ARG A 412 -9.89 10.32 12.32
N GLY A 413 -8.95 10.57 11.39
CA GLY A 413 -8.31 11.89 11.27
C GLY A 413 -7.42 12.25 12.46
N GLY A 414 -6.97 11.24 13.20
CA GLY A 414 -6.04 11.38 14.31
C GLY A 414 -4.58 11.42 13.85
N SER A 415 -3.66 11.26 14.81
CA SER A 415 -2.23 11.24 14.54
C SER A 415 -1.50 10.19 15.38
N VAL A 416 -0.27 9.85 15.00
CA VAL A 416 0.70 9.22 15.89
C VAL A 416 1.79 10.23 16.21
N THR A 417 2.01 10.46 17.50
CA THR A 417 2.99 11.44 17.99
C THR A 417 4.10 10.74 18.72
N ALA A 418 5.34 11.08 18.37
CA ALA A 418 6.54 10.64 19.06
C ALA A 418 7.26 11.83 19.68
N PHE A 419 7.68 11.67 20.93
CA PHE A 419 8.53 12.61 21.65
C PHE A 419 9.95 12.05 21.72
N PHE A 420 10.93 12.87 21.38
CA PHE A 420 12.34 12.49 21.42
C PHE A 420 13.12 13.40 22.37
N GLU A 421 14.13 12.81 22.99
CA GLU A 421 15.20 13.53 23.68
C GLU A 421 16.44 13.54 22.79
N LEU A 422 17.02 14.72 22.59
CA LEU A 422 18.30 14.89 21.94
C LEU A 422 19.40 14.83 23.02
N LEU A 423 20.20 13.77 22.97
CA LEU A 423 21.31 13.55 23.90
C LEU A 423 22.47 14.50 23.57
N PRO A 424 23.35 14.80 24.54
CA PRO A 424 24.54 15.64 24.31
C PRO A 424 25.48 15.11 23.22
N THR A 425 25.43 13.80 22.92
CA THR A 425 26.17 13.15 21.83
C THR A 425 25.63 13.51 20.44
N GLY A 426 24.45 14.13 20.36
CA GLY A 426 23.69 14.35 19.12
C GLY A 426 22.79 13.18 18.74
N GLU A 427 22.83 12.08 19.48
CA GLU A 427 21.91 10.95 19.33
C GLU A 427 20.52 11.27 19.87
N THR A 428 19.52 10.51 19.45
CA THR A 428 18.11 10.78 19.78
C THR A 428 17.47 9.56 20.40
N SER A 429 16.96 9.71 21.62
CA SER A 429 16.26 8.66 22.36
C SER A 429 14.75 8.89 22.28
N LEU A 430 13.97 7.83 22.09
CA LEU A 430 12.51 7.91 22.16
C LEU A 430 12.08 8.08 23.61
N ILE A 431 11.29 9.11 23.90
CA ILE A 431 10.66 9.34 25.21
C ILE A 431 9.29 8.67 25.29
N THR A 432 8.48 8.74 24.23
CA THR A 432 7.17 8.07 24.18
C THR A 432 6.63 8.17 22.76
N LEU A 433 5.83 7.19 22.35
CA LEU A 433 5.10 7.20 21.10
C LEU A 433 3.67 6.73 21.36
N PHE A 434 2.68 7.48 20.90
CA PHE A 434 1.27 7.15 21.14
C PHE A 434 0.34 7.70 20.05
N PRO A 435 -0.79 7.01 19.79
CA PRO A 435 -1.81 7.51 18.88
C PRO A 435 -2.72 8.50 19.61
N THR A 436 -3.18 9.52 18.89
CA THR A 436 -4.12 10.54 19.37
C THR A 436 -5.33 10.59 18.44
N GLY A 437 -6.52 10.47 19.02
CA GLY A 437 -7.78 10.63 18.29
C GLY A 437 -8.30 12.08 18.31
N VAL A 438 -9.34 12.34 17.52
CA VAL A 438 -10.00 13.64 17.47
C VAL A 438 -10.85 13.84 18.74
N ARG A 439 -10.87 15.06 19.28
CA ARG A 439 -11.44 15.40 20.60
C ARG A 439 -12.96 15.33 20.68
#